data_AF-A0A1F2YAX5-F1
#
_entry.id   AF-A0A1F2YAX5-F1
#
_cell.length_a   1.000
_cell.length_b   1.000
_cell.length_c   1.000
_cell.angle_alpha   90.00
_cell.angle_beta   90.00
_cell.angle_gamma   90.00
#
_symmetry.space_group_name_H-M   'P 1'
#
loop_
_entity.id
_entity.type
_entity.pdbx_description
1 polymer ?
#
loop_
_entity_poly.entity_id
_entity_poly.type
_entity_poly.pdbx_seq_one_letter_code
_entity_poly.pdbx_strand_id
1 'polypeptide(L)'
;MSITENEVQDEVQAEAMTEEEKQSLLLNIEDKVLRYFQNKEIAKERSEENKLLFEELVELFQGSGEEQITISLPSGENAVLSPKFTEKEVLDKDLLADEMQVPKDELKTPFDFSMFTAQGKLTPAMITKHTTVEREVKMKITKRKQTSRRRRSKS
;
A
#
# COMPACT_ATOMS: atom_id res chain seq x y z
N MET A 1 -3.78 32.98 -36.49
CA MET A 1 -3.12 33.81 -35.46
C MET A 1 -4.20 34.22 -34.49
N SER A 2 -4.36 33.49 -33.40
CA SER A 2 -5.43 33.65 -32.42
C SER A 2 -4.75 33.80 -31.06
N ILE A 3 -4.46 35.04 -30.70
CA ILE A 3 -3.86 35.43 -29.43
C ILE A 3 -5.00 35.47 -28.41
N THR A 4 -5.08 34.39 -27.65
CA THR A 4 -5.39 34.33 -26.21
C THR A 4 -6.22 35.47 -25.60
N GLU A 5 -7.55 35.44 -25.79
CA GLU A 5 -8.52 36.20 -24.96
C GLU A 5 -8.48 35.80 -23.48
N ASN A 6 -7.81 34.69 -23.12
CA ASN A 6 -7.63 34.23 -21.75
C ASN A 6 -6.57 35.00 -20.95
N GLU A 7 -5.63 35.71 -21.58
CA GLU A 7 -4.56 36.43 -20.84
C GLU A 7 -5.02 37.81 -20.34
N VAL A 8 -6.06 38.39 -20.95
CA VAL A 8 -6.56 39.73 -20.59
C VAL A 8 -7.50 39.70 -19.37
N GLN A 9 -8.04 38.53 -19.01
CA GLN A 9 -8.92 38.41 -17.84
C GLN A 9 -8.17 38.25 -16.51
N ASP A 10 -6.93 37.76 -16.53
CA ASP A 10 -6.14 37.56 -15.30
C ASP A 10 -5.47 38.86 -14.80
N GLU A 11 -5.16 39.82 -15.67
CA GLU A 11 -4.50 41.08 -15.25
C GLU A 11 -5.46 42.10 -14.61
N VAL A 12 -6.77 42.05 -14.92
CA VAL A 12 -7.74 43.07 -14.45
C VAL A 12 -8.23 42.81 -13.01
N GLN A 13 -8.04 41.60 -12.47
CA GLN A 13 -8.47 41.28 -11.10
C GLN A 13 -7.39 41.55 -10.02
N ALA A 14 -6.17 41.92 -10.41
CA ALA A 14 -5.06 42.09 -9.47
C ALA A 14 -5.02 43.46 -8.75
N GLU A 15 -5.71 44.49 -9.25
CA GLU A 15 -5.49 45.87 -8.82
C GLU A 15 -6.52 46.46 -7.83
N ALA A 16 -7.52 45.68 -7.36
CA ALA A 16 -8.58 46.21 -6.49
C ALA A 16 -8.69 45.55 -5.09
N MET A 17 -7.63 44.88 -4.61
CA MET A 17 -7.58 44.50 -3.19
C MET A 17 -6.92 45.63 -2.38
N THR A 18 -7.65 46.14 -1.38
CA THR A 18 -7.12 47.13 -0.43
C THR A 18 -5.97 46.51 0.39
N GLU A 19 -5.03 47.34 0.87
CA GLU A 19 -3.87 46.84 1.64
C GLU A 19 -4.30 46.05 2.88
N GLU A 20 -5.44 46.40 3.48
CA GLU A 20 -6.06 45.70 4.61
C GLU A 20 -6.57 44.29 4.25
N GLU A 21 -7.14 44.13 3.06
CA GLU A 21 -7.57 42.82 2.55
C GLU A 21 -6.35 41.94 2.24
N LYS A 22 -5.27 42.51 1.68
CA LYS A 22 -4.02 41.76 1.45
C LYS A 22 -3.39 41.30 2.75
N GLN A 23 -3.37 42.15 3.78
CA GLN A 23 -2.83 41.80 5.10
C GLN A 23 -3.67 40.72 5.81
N SER A 24 -5.00 40.84 5.81
CA SER A 24 -5.88 39.82 6.39
C SER A 24 -5.80 38.49 5.65
N LEU A 25 -5.61 38.50 4.32
CA LEU A 25 -5.43 37.29 3.53
C LEU A 25 -4.09 36.61 3.85
N LEU A 26 -3.00 37.40 3.98
CA LEU A 26 -1.70 36.88 4.43
C LEU A 26 -1.79 36.26 5.83
N LEU A 27 -2.47 36.90 6.78
CA LEU A 27 -2.63 36.38 8.15
C LEU A 27 -3.44 35.07 8.16
N ASN A 28 -4.49 34.99 7.35
CA ASN A 28 -5.27 33.75 7.15
C ASN A 28 -4.46 32.64 6.47
N ILE A 29 -3.53 32.99 5.57
CA ILE A 29 -2.61 32.03 4.95
C ILE A 29 -1.63 31.52 5.99
N GLU A 30 -1.01 32.40 6.77
CA GLU A 30 -0.07 32.02 7.83
C GLU A 30 -0.71 31.06 8.83
N ASP A 31 -1.92 31.37 9.32
CA ASP A 31 -2.67 30.48 10.22
C ASP A 31 -2.95 29.10 9.61
N LYS A 32 -3.32 29.05 8.33
CA LYS A 32 -3.58 27.79 7.63
C LYS A 32 -2.29 27.00 7.39
N VAL A 33 -1.19 27.67 7.09
CA VAL A 33 0.13 27.04 6.90
C VAL A 33 0.61 26.45 8.22
N LEU A 34 0.50 27.17 9.33
CA LEU A 34 0.86 26.66 10.66
C LEU A 34 0.03 25.43 11.02
N ARG A 35 -1.29 25.47 10.83
CA ARG A 35 -2.18 24.30 11.06
C ARG A 35 -1.84 23.13 10.14
N TYR A 36 -1.44 23.38 8.90
CA TYR A 36 -1.04 22.34 7.96
C TYR A 36 0.20 21.59 8.45
N PHE A 37 1.23 22.32 8.91
CA PHE A 37 2.44 21.69 9.45
C PHE A 37 2.16 20.92 10.74
N GLN A 38 1.35 21.47 11.66
CA GLN A 38 0.91 20.77 12.86
C GLN A 38 0.17 19.47 12.52
N ASN A 39 -0.79 19.52 11.60
CA ASN A 39 -1.51 18.32 11.14
C ASN A 39 -0.57 17.29 10.49
N LYS A 40 0.46 17.75 9.79
CA LYS A 40 1.47 16.88 9.17
C LYS A 40 2.34 16.20 10.22
N GLU A 41 2.71 16.88 11.29
CA GLU A 41 3.43 16.27 12.43
C GLU A 41 2.56 15.27 13.16
N ILE A 42 1.31 15.62 13.50
CA ILE A 42 0.35 14.70 14.13
C ILE A 42 0.13 13.47 13.25
N ALA A 43 0.06 13.63 11.93
CA ALA A 43 -0.09 12.50 11.01
C ALA A 43 1.12 11.56 11.03
N LYS A 44 2.34 12.08 11.21
CA LYS A 44 3.54 11.27 11.38
C LYS A 44 3.53 10.53 12.72
N GLU A 45 3.29 11.24 13.82
CA GLU A 45 3.21 10.64 15.16
C GLU A 45 2.15 9.53 15.21
N ARG A 46 0.95 9.80 14.70
CA ARG A 46 -0.10 8.76 14.60
C ARG A 46 0.26 7.64 13.66
N SER A 47 1.04 7.89 12.61
CA SER A 47 1.50 6.82 11.74
C SER A 47 2.50 5.91 12.46
N GLU A 48 3.33 6.45 13.34
CA GLU A 48 4.28 5.68 14.15
C GLU A 48 3.55 4.92 15.26
N GLU A 49 2.63 5.59 15.97
CA GLU A 49 1.76 4.96 16.96
C GLU A 49 0.94 3.81 16.36
N ASN A 50 0.35 4.00 15.18
CA ASN A 50 -0.39 2.93 14.49
C ASN A 50 0.52 1.75 14.09
N LYS A 51 1.80 1.98 13.80
CA LYS A 51 2.75 0.88 13.53
C LYS A 51 3.03 0.09 14.79
N LEU A 52 3.31 0.76 15.90
CA LEU A 52 3.52 0.12 17.20
C LEU A 52 2.29 -0.68 17.64
N LEU A 53 1.10 -0.07 17.54
CA LEU A 53 -0.16 -0.77 17.83
C LEU A 53 -0.37 -1.99 16.92
N PHE A 54 0.04 -1.91 15.66
CA PHE A 54 -0.06 -3.05 14.75
C PHE A 54 0.90 -4.18 15.18
N GLU A 55 2.12 -3.86 15.55
CA GLU A 55 3.12 -4.82 16.06
C GLU A 55 2.62 -5.51 17.34
N GLU A 56 2.13 -4.74 18.31
CA GLU A 56 1.53 -5.28 19.54
C GLU A 56 0.34 -6.20 19.25
N LEU A 57 -0.53 -5.83 18.30
CA LEU A 57 -1.64 -6.68 17.88
C LEU A 57 -1.17 -7.98 17.22
N VAL A 58 -0.04 -7.95 16.50
CA VAL A 58 0.55 -9.17 15.94
C VAL A 58 1.05 -10.09 17.04
N GLU A 59 1.76 -9.57 18.04
CA GLU A 59 2.25 -10.34 19.18
C GLU A 59 1.09 -10.97 19.97
N LEU A 60 0.06 -10.17 20.27
CA LEU A 60 -1.14 -10.66 20.97
C LEU A 60 -1.88 -11.72 20.17
N PHE A 61 -1.98 -11.55 18.84
CA PHE A 61 -2.62 -12.53 17.97
C PHE A 61 -1.84 -13.84 17.91
N GLN A 62 -0.51 -13.78 17.80
CA GLN A 62 0.36 -14.96 17.83
C GLN A 62 0.24 -15.71 19.17
N GLY A 63 0.14 -14.99 20.29
CA GLY A 63 -0.05 -15.57 21.62
C GLY A 63 -1.44 -16.22 21.82
N SER A 64 -2.47 -15.74 21.10
CA SER A 64 -3.84 -16.26 21.23
C SER A 64 -4.04 -17.63 20.57
N GLY A 65 -3.25 -17.96 19.54
CA GLY A 65 -3.40 -19.21 18.77
C GLY A 65 -4.71 -19.32 17.98
N GLU A 66 -5.52 -18.26 17.89
CA GLU A 66 -6.78 -18.25 17.15
C GLU A 66 -6.56 -17.95 15.67
N GLU A 67 -7.36 -18.56 14.78
CA GLU A 67 -7.29 -18.28 13.34
C GLU A 67 -7.90 -16.92 12.96
N GLN A 68 -8.84 -16.41 13.77
CA GLN A 68 -9.53 -15.16 13.50
C GLN A 68 -10.13 -14.56 14.78
N ILE A 69 -9.79 -13.29 15.06
CA ILE A 69 -10.38 -12.52 16.16
C ILE A 69 -11.36 -11.48 15.58
N THR A 70 -12.58 -11.44 16.10
CA THR A 70 -13.58 -10.42 15.74
C THR A 70 -13.94 -9.59 16.96
N ILE A 71 -13.70 -8.28 16.90
CA ILE A 71 -13.99 -7.31 17.97
C ILE A 71 -15.12 -6.39 17.50
N SER A 72 -16.15 -6.22 18.33
CA SER A 72 -17.21 -5.24 18.07
C SER A 72 -16.75 -3.85 18.53
N LEU A 73 -16.72 -2.88 17.62
CA LEU A 73 -16.33 -1.51 17.89
C LEU A 73 -17.53 -0.69 18.44
N PRO A 74 -17.27 0.36 19.24
CA PRO A 74 -18.31 1.27 19.72
C PRO A 74 -19.08 1.99 18.59
N SER A 75 -18.50 2.06 17.39
CA SER A 75 -19.14 2.63 16.19
C SER A 75 -20.20 1.72 15.55
N GLY A 76 -20.43 0.52 16.10
CA GLY A 76 -21.33 -0.48 15.51
C GLY A 76 -20.71 -1.30 14.36
N GLU A 77 -19.43 -1.12 14.10
CA GLU A 77 -18.65 -1.91 13.13
C GLU A 77 -17.90 -3.05 13.82
N ASN A 78 -17.52 -4.09 13.08
CA ASN A 78 -16.67 -5.17 13.57
C ASN A 78 -15.26 -5.02 13.02
N ALA A 79 -14.24 -5.02 13.88
CA ALA A 79 -12.85 -5.21 13.50
C ALA A 79 -12.55 -6.70 13.41
N VAL A 80 -12.06 -7.16 12.26
CA VAL A 80 -11.66 -8.54 12.02
C VAL A 80 -10.16 -8.58 11.82
N LEU A 81 -9.47 -9.29 12.71
CA LEU A 81 -8.07 -9.66 12.60
C LEU A 81 -7.98 -11.07 12.00
N SER A 82 -7.26 -11.21 10.89
CA SER A 82 -7.06 -12.49 10.23
C SER A 82 -5.67 -12.55 9.60
N PRO A 83 -4.95 -13.69 9.67
CA PRO A 83 -3.74 -13.89 8.92
C PRO A 83 -4.10 -13.99 7.42
N LYS A 84 -3.40 -13.22 6.60
CA LYS A 84 -3.45 -13.29 5.15
C LYS A 84 -2.23 -14.06 4.69
N PHE A 85 -2.46 -15.29 4.23
CA PHE A 85 -1.45 -16.08 3.55
C PHE A 85 -1.28 -15.55 2.13
N THR A 86 -0.06 -15.15 1.80
CA THR A 86 0.30 -14.76 0.43
C THR A 86 1.30 -15.78 -0.06
N GLU A 87 0.92 -16.55 -1.07
CA GLU A 87 1.82 -17.50 -1.71
C GLU A 87 2.61 -16.74 -2.78
N LYS A 88 3.94 -16.83 -2.70
CA LYS A 88 4.85 -16.20 -3.66
C LYS A 88 5.74 -17.30 -4.23
N GLU A 89 5.70 -17.42 -5.55
CA GLU A 89 6.63 -18.28 -6.28
C GLU A 89 7.96 -17.54 -6.40
N VAL A 90 9.00 -18.11 -5.80
CA VAL A 90 10.36 -17.60 -5.88
C VAL A 90 11.17 -18.61 -6.69
N LEU A 91 11.77 -18.13 -7.77
CA LEU A 91 12.68 -18.92 -8.59
C LEU A 91 14.08 -18.82 -8.00
N ASP A 92 14.67 -19.96 -7.64
CA ASP A 92 16.05 -20.04 -7.16
C ASP A 92 17.02 -19.86 -8.33
N LYS A 93 17.33 -18.59 -8.62
CA LYS A 93 18.18 -18.20 -9.74
C LYS A 93 19.59 -18.77 -9.65
N ASP A 94 20.08 -19.03 -8.45
CA ASP A 94 21.42 -19.55 -8.21
C ASP A 94 21.52 -21.01 -8.64
N LEU A 95 20.57 -21.85 -8.22
CA LEU A 95 20.52 -23.26 -8.63
C LEU A 95 20.23 -23.41 -10.12
N LEU A 96 19.39 -22.54 -10.67
CA LEU A 96 19.10 -22.52 -12.11
C LEU A 96 20.33 -22.11 -12.93
N ALA A 97 21.09 -21.12 -12.47
CA ALA A 97 22.33 -20.66 -13.08
C ALA A 97 23.39 -21.78 -13.09
N ASP A 98 23.53 -22.49 -11.97
CA ASP A 98 24.45 -23.62 -11.82
C ASP A 98 24.09 -24.79 -12.74
N GLU A 99 22.80 -25.11 -12.87
CA GLU A 99 22.34 -26.17 -13.79
C GLU A 99 22.57 -25.80 -15.25
N MET A 100 22.45 -24.51 -15.60
CA MET A 100 22.68 -24.01 -16.95
C MET A 100 24.15 -23.70 -17.27
N GLN A 101 25.04 -23.70 -16.26
CA GLN A 101 26.42 -23.23 -16.36
C GLN A 101 26.53 -21.79 -16.91
N VAL A 102 25.59 -20.93 -16.52
CA VAL A 102 25.49 -19.53 -16.95
C VAL A 102 25.68 -18.64 -15.74
N PRO A 103 26.40 -17.51 -15.84
CA PRO A 103 26.55 -16.59 -14.71
C PRO A 103 25.19 -16.01 -14.28
N LYS A 104 24.99 -15.84 -12.97
CA LYS A 104 23.76 -15.29 -12.38
C LYS A 104 23.33 -13.96 -13.00
N ASP A 105 24.29 -13.14 -13.41
CA ASP A 105 24.05 -11.82 -13.99
C ASP A 105 23.31 -11.87 -15.34
N GLU A 106 23.42 -12.99 -16.05
CA GLU A 106 22.67 -13.24 -17.29
C GLU A 106 21.24 -13.74 -17.02
N LEU A 107 20.85 -14.06 -15.78
CA LEU A 107 19.47 -14.45 -15.41
C LEU A 107 18.76 -13.36 -14.59
N LYS A 108 19.11 -12.10 -14.86
CA LYS A 108 18.58 -10.97 -14.12
C LYS A 108 17.28 -10.44 -14.71
N THR A 109 17.21 -10.27 -16.03
CA THR A 109 16.07 -9.61 -16.67
C THR A 109 15.10 -10.62 -17.28
N PRO A 110 13.78 -10.30 -17.33
CA PRO A 110 12.79 -11.15 -17.99
C PRO A 110 13.13 -11.46 -19.46
N PHE A 111 13.85 -10.56 -20.13
CA PHE A 111 14.27 -10.73 -21.51
C PHE A 111 15.28 -11.87 -21.66
N ASP A 112 16.20 -12.00 -20.71
CA ASP A 112 17.22 -13.04 -20.74
C ASP A 112 16.59 -14.44 -20.63
N PHE A 113 15.59 -14.61 -19.76
CA PHE A 113 14.83 -15.86 -19.65
C PHE A 113 14.15 -16.24 -20.96
N SER A 114 13.58 -15.25 -21.66
CA SER A 114 12.96 -15.46 -22.98
C SER A 114 14.01 -15.88 -24.02
N MET A 115 15.18 -15.24 -24.02
CA MET A 115 16.28 -15.55 -24.94
C MET A 115 16.85 -16.95 -24.70
N PHE A 116 17.06 -17.35 -23.45
CA PHE A 116 17.54 -18.70 -23.11
C PHE A 116 16.52 -19.80 -23.40
N THR A 117 15.22 -19.50 -23.27
CA THR A 117 14.16 -20.42 -23.66
C THR A 117 14.12 -20.58 -25.18
N ALA A 118 14.26 -19.48 -25.93
CA ALA A 118 14.31 -19.51 -27.40
C ALA A 118 15.55 -20.25 -27.94
N GLN A 119 16.68 -20.17 -27.23
CA GLN A 119 17.89 -20.94 -27.54
C GLN A 119 17.81 -22.42 -27.13
N GLY A 120 16.73 -22.85 -26.45
CA GLY A 120 16.58 -24.22 -25.96
C GLY A 120 17.47 -24.58 -24.77
N LYS A 121 18.17 -23.60 -24.18
CA LYS A 121 19.03 -23.80 -23.00
C LYS A 121 18.24 -23.81 -21.70
N LEU A 122 17.13 -23.07 -21.65
CA LEU A 122 16.20 -23.06 -20.54
C LEU A 122 14.93 -23.81 -20.95
N THR A 123 14.59 -24.89 -20.25
CA THR A 123 13.31 -25.57 -20.45
C THR A 123 12.31 -25.15 -19.38
N PRO A 124 11.00 -25.04 -19.70
CA PRO A 124 9.98 -24.76 -18.69
C PRO A 124 10.01 -25.75 -17.52
N ALA A 125 10.37 -27.02 -17.79
CA ALA A 125 10.52 -28.04 -16.76
C ALA A 125 11.64 -27.75 -15.75
N MET A 126 12.72 -27.07 -16.15
CA MET A 126 13.79 -26.66 -15.23
C MET A 126 13.33 -25.50 -14.34
N ILE A 127 12.59 -24.54 -14.90
CA ILE A 127 12.02 -23.43 -14.13
C ILE A 127 11.11 -23.97 -13.03
N THR A 128 10.21 -24.91 -13.36
CA THR A 128 9.30 -25.50 -12.37
C THR A 128 10.02 -26.29 -11.27
N LYS A 129 11.15 -26.94 -11.58
CA LYS A 129 11.94 -27.67 -10.56
C LYS A 129 12.60 -26.76 -9.54
N HIS A 130 13.04 -25.58 -9.96
CA HIS A 130 13.72 -24.61 -9.09
C HIS A 130 12.81 -23.48 -8.62
N THR A 131 11.51 -23.60 -8.84
CA THR A 131 10.53 -22.67 -8.27
C THR A 131 10.09 -23.21 -6.92
N THR A 132 10.40 -22.47 -5.87
CA THR A 132 9.92 -22.74 -4.51
C THR A 132 8.70 -21.85 -4.23
N VAL A 133 7.70 -22.42 -3.55
CA VAL A 133 6.52 -21.67 -3.09
C VAL A 133 6.77 -21.22 -1.67
N GLU A 134 7.10 -19.94 -1.50
CA GLU A 134 7.22 -19.33 -0.20
C GLU A 134 5.86 -18.84 0.29
N ARG A 135 5.49 -19.19 1.52
CA ARG A 135 4.26 -18.73 2.17
C ARG A 135 4.59 -17.59 3.13
N GLU A 136 4.29 -16.36 2.72
CA GLU A 136 4.37 -15.20 3.61
C GLU A 136 3.05 -15.05 4.39
N VAL A 137 3.12 -15.12 5.72
CA VAL A 137 1.99 -14.81 6.60
C VAL A 137 2.01 -13.31 6.91
N LYS A 138 1.04 -12.55 6.39
CA LYS A 138 0.86 -11.13 6.72
C LYS A 138 -0.42 -10.94 7.48
N MET A 139 -0.39 -10.27 8.63
CA MET A 139 -1.63 -9.95 9.35
C MET A 139 -2.44 -8.87 8.62
N LYS A 140 -3.77 -9.04 8.61
CA LYS A 140 -4.70 -8.07 8.04
C LYS A 140 -5.75 -7.69 9.09
N ILE A 141 -5.90 -6.39 9.30
CA ILE A 141 -6.98 -5.82 10.12
C ILE A 141 -7.98 -5.18 9.17
N THR A 142 -9.25 -5.58 9.25
CA THR A 142 -10.33 -5.01 8.42
C THR A 142 -11.52 -4.59 9.26
N LYS A 143 -12.09 -3.43 8.94
CA LYS A 143 -13.40 -3.04 9.44
C LYS A 143 -14.48 -3.65 8.54
N ARG A 144 -15.48 -4.29 9.13
CA ARG A 144 -16.66 -4.84 8.45
C ARG A 144 -17.92 -4.32 9.12
N LYS A 145 -18.95 -4.00 8.34
CA LYS A 145 -20.28 -3.69 8.88
C LYS A 145 -20.81 -4.90 9.66
N GLN A 146 -21.53 -4.67 10.77
CA GLN A 146 -22.25 -5.73 11.45
C GLN A 146 -23.22 -6.37 10.45
N THR A 147 -22.89 -7.57 9.97
CA THR A 147 -23.84 -8.32 9.17
C THR A 147 -24.96 -8.75 10.10
N SER A 148 -26.17 -8.21 9.90
CA SER A 148 -27.36 -8.78 10.52
C SER A 148 -27.44 -10.21 10.03
N ARG A 149 -27.17 -11.18 10.90
CA ARG A 149 -27.37 -12.59 10.59
C ARG A 149 -28.85 -12.75 10.25
N ARG A 150 -29.20 -12.74 8.96
CA ARG A 150 -30.57 -12.96 8.50
C ARG A 150 -30.92 -14.37 8.93
N ARG A 151 -31.70 -14.49 10.02
CA ARG A 151 -32.26 -15.76 10.51
C ARG A 151 -32.95 -16.39 9.30
N ARG A 152 -32.39 -17.47 8.76
CA ARG A 152 -33.17 -18.42 7.98
C ARG A 152 -34.13 -19.05 8.97
N SER A 153 -35.34 -18.49 9.10
CA SER A 153 -36.46 -19.23 9.63
C SER A 153 -36.68 -20.40 8.66
N LYS A 154 -36.26 -21.60 9.07
CA LYS A 154 -36.77 -22.81 8.43
C LYS A 154 -38.26 -22.86 8.78
N SER A 155 -39.10 -22.63 7.79
CA SER A 155 -40.48 -23.12 7.77
C SER A 155 -40.47 -24.63 7.62
#